data_AF-A0A1B2YXY4-F1
#
_entry.id   AF-A0A1B2YXY4-F1
#
_cell.length_a   1.000
_cell.length_b   1.000
_cell.length_c   1.000
_cell.angle_alpha   90.00
_cell.angle_beta   90.00
_cell.angle_gamma   90.00
#
_symmetry.space_group_name_H-M   'P 1'
#
loop_
_entity.id
_entity.type
_entity.pdbx_description
1 polymer ?
#
loop_
_entity_poly.entity_id
_entity_poly.type
_entity_poly.pdbx_seq_one_letter_code
_entity_poly.pdbx_strand_id
1 'polypeptide(L)'
;MKIKLYYFLILFVLFNSCSKKSKNINFINIENDIWSVSDSLFFKFKDLDSEKKYYAQLTVKHKTDYYYQNLILFLQANNQIDTLNLQLAKKNGTWNSKGAGDTRFYSKTLKNLNFDKKDSICIVINHAMRSANTNQIREIRGVSSVGLEIIKED
;
A
#
# COMPACT_ATOMS: atom_id res chain seq x y z
N MET A 1 -30.45 36.74 24.27
CA MET A 1 -30.03 35.34 24.08
C MET A 1 -28.51 35.24 24.12
N LYS A 2 -27.94 34.94 25.30
CA LYS A 2 -26.50 34.69 25.46
C LYS A 2 -26.21 33.26 25.01
N ILE A 3 -26.19 33.03 23.70
CA ILE A 3 -25.67 31.77 23.13
C ILE A 3 -24.23 31.66 23.63
N LYS A 4 -24.00 30.69 24.53
CA LYS A 4 -22.77 30.54 25.29
C LYS A 4 -21.60 30.41 24.32
N LEU A 5 -20.72 31.41 24.31
CA LEU A 5 -19.44 31.46 23.58
C LEU A 5 -18.63 30.16 23.71
N TYR A 6 -18.85 29.42 24.80
CA TYR A 6 -18.34 28.08 25.07
C TYR A 6 -18.65 27.03 23.98
N TYR A 7 -19.83 27.05 23.36
CA TYR A 7 -20.17 26.09 22.30
C TYR A 7 -19.36 26.33 21.02
N PHE A 8 -18.97 27.59 20.76
CA PHE A 8 -18.11 27.92 19.63
C PHE A 8 -16.66 27.47 19.89
N LEU A 9 -16.21 27.52 21.14
CA LEU A 9 -14.88 27.06 21.55
C LEU A 9 -14.72 25.53 21.44
N ILE A 10 -15.77 24.76 21.75
CA ILE A 10 -15.78 23.29 21.59
C ILE A 10 -15.71 22.90 20.10
N LEU A 11 -16.36 23.65 19.22
CA LEU A 11 -16.36 23.36 17.79
C LEU A 11 -14.96 23.53 17.15
N PHE A 12 -14.13 24.41 17.70
CA PHE A 12 -12.79 24.70 17.18
C PHE A 12 -11.75 23.61 17.51
N VAL A 13 -11.93 22.87 18.62
CA VAL A 13 -11.00 21.80 19.04
C VAL A 13 -11.10 20.58 18.11
N LEU A 14 -12.25 20.36 17.46
CA LEU A 14 -12.47 19.20 16.59
C LEU A 14 -11.78 19.29 15.22
N PHE A 15 -11.19 20.43 14.84
CA PHE A 15 -10.53 20.61 13.54
C PHE A 15 -9.00 20.38 13.55
N ASN A 16 -8.40 19.99 14.69
CA ASN A 16 -6.95 19.79 14.81
C ASN A 16 -6.46 18.36 14.54
N SER A 17 -7.27 17.48 13.94
CA SER A 17 -6.78 16.17 13.49
C SER A 17 -6.30 16.21 12.05
N CYS A 18 -5.24 17.00 11.80
CA CYS A 18 -4.44 16.83 10.59
C CYS A 18 -3.24 15.97 10.99
N SER A 19 -3.41 14.65 10.85
CA SER A 19 -2.30 13.71 10.98
C SER A 19 -1.15 14.17 10.08
N LYS A 20 0.07 14.21 10.62
CA LYS A 20 1.27 14.58 9.87
C LYS A 20 1.31 13.69 8.62
N LYS A 21 1.06 14.28 7.44
CA LYS A 21 1.25 13.58 6.16
C LYS A 21 2.71 13.20 6.09
N SER A 22 2.98 11.91 6.19
CA SER A 22 4.30 11.34 5.95
C SER A 22 4.76 11.76 4.56
N LYS A 23 5.93 12.41 4.47
CA LYS A 23 6.50 12.86 3.20
C LYS A 23 7.01 11.70 2.32
N ASN A 24 6.99 10.47 2.84
CA ASN A 24 7.61 9.31 2.21
C ASN A 24 6.57 8.29 1.70
N ILE A 25 5.39 8.73 1.25
CA ILE A 25 4.37 7.86 0.68
C ILE A 25 4.20 8.12 -0.82
N ASN A 26 4.36 7.07 -1.62
CA ASN A 26 4.20 7.11 -3.07
C ASN A 26 3.10 6.13 -3.48
N PHE A 27 2.13 6.58 -4.28
CA PHE A 27 1.13 5.72 -4.91
C PHE A 27 1.31 5.73 -6.42
N ILE A 28 1.25 4.54 -7.02
CA ILE A 28 1.21 4.38 -8.47
C ILE A 28 -0.18 3.85 -8.82
N ASN A 29 -0.88 4.61 -9.67
CA ASN A 29 -2.18 4.22 -10.19
C ASN A 29 -2.02 3.19 -11.31
N ILE A 30 -2.92 2.22 -11.35
CA ILE A 30 -3.01 1.22 -12.41
C ILE A 30 -4.10 1.67 -13.37
N GLU A 31 -3.77 1.73 -14.65
CA GLU A 31 -4.69 2.21 -15.66
C GLU A 31 -5.90 1.27 -15.79
N ASN A 32 -7.10 1.84 -15.85
CA ASN A 32 -8.37 1.11 -16.00
C ASN A 32 -8.61 0.01 -14.94
N ASP A 33 -7.93 0.07 -13.79
CA ASP A 33 -7.91 -0.98 -12.76
C ASP A 33 -7.49 -2.37 -13.31
N ILE A 34 -6.71 -2.41 -14.40
CA ILE A 34 -6.20 -3.64 -15.03
C ILE A 34 -4.68 -3.66 -14.93
N TRP A 35 -4.14 -4.58 -14.14
CA TRP A 35 -2.69 -4.71 -13.95
C TRP A 35 -2.15 -5.87 -14.79
N SER A 36 -1.39 -5.56 -15.84
CA SER A 36 -0.70 -6.58 -16.64
C SER A 36 0.53 -7.11 -15.89
N VAL A 37 0.84 -8.37 -16.14
CA VAL A 37 1.99 -9.05 -15.54
C VAL A 37 3.33 -8.56 -16.11
N SER A 38 3.29 -7.88 -17.25
CA SER A 38 4.42 -7.14 -17.80
C SER A 38 4.70 -5.83 -17.07
N ASP A 39 3.76 -5.35 -16.25
CA ASP A 39 3.81 -3.99 -15.72
C ASP A 39 4.43 -3.98 -14.34
N SER A 40 5.66 -3.45 -14.28
CA SER A 40 6.39 -3.22 -13.04
C SER A 40 6.08 -1.86 -12.45
N LEU A 41 5.79 -1.83 -11.15
CA LEU A 41 5.60 -0.61 -10.38
C LEU A 41 6.92 -0.24 -9.70
N PHE A 42 7.47 0.94 -10.04
CA PHE A 42 8.78 1.40 -9.57
C PHE A 42 8.64 2.49 -8.50
N PHE A 43 9.03 2.18 -7.28
CA PHE A 43 9.08 3.13 -6.17
C PHE A 43 10.53 3.52 -5.88
N LYS A 44 10.83 4.83 -5.99
CA LYS A 44 12.15 5.38 -5.70
C LYS A 44 12.07 6.30 -4.50
N PHE A 45 12.86 6.02 -3.47
CA PHE A 45 13.02 6.87 -2.30
C PHE A 45 14.47 7.33 -2.23
N LYS A 46 14.66 8.60 -1.86
CA LYS A 46 15.96 9.28 -1.74
C LYS A 46 16.01 9.99 -0.40
N ASP A 47 17.19 10.51 -0.06
CA ASP A 47 17.45 11.30 1.14
C ASP A 47 17.10 10.55 2.45
N LEU A 48 17.32 9.23 2.46
CA LEU A 48 17.20 8.39 3.65
C LEU A 48 18.46 8.55 4.52
N ASP A 49 18.28 8.62 5.84
CA ASP A 49 19.38 8.70 6.79
C ASP A 49 20.02 7.32 6.96
N SER A 50 21.24 7.14 6.42
CA SER A 50 21.97 5.86 6.42
C SER A 50 22.26 5.28 7.82
N GLU A 51 22.16 6.08 8.88
CA GLU A 51 22.34 5.63 10.27
C GLU A 51 21.04 5.13 10.91
N LYS A 52 19.90 5.33 10.26
CA LYS A 52 18.58 4.96 10.78
C LYS A 52 18.08 3.68 10.16
N LYS A 53 17.26 2.97 10.93
CA LYS A 53 16.51 1.82 10.44
C LYS A 53 15.16 2.27 9.94
N TYR A 54 14.66 1.55 8.95
CA TYR A 54 13.39 1.81 8.31
C TYR A 54 12.65 0.51 8.07
N TYR A 55 11.33 0.60 7.99
CA TYR A 55 10.46 -0.42 7.43
C TYR A 55 9.56 0.22 6.38
N ALA A 56 8.95 -0.61 5.51
CA ALA A 56 7.96 -0.11 4.57
C ALA A 56 6.54 -0.54 4.94
N GLN A 57 5.56 0.28 4.57
CA GLN A 57 4.16 -0.09 4.55
C GLN A 57 3.66 -0.15 3.12
N LEU A 58 3.37 -1.36 2.65
CA LEU A 58 2.73 -1.60 1.36
C LEU A 58 1.22 -1.44 1.54
N THR A 59 0.57 -0.68 0.66
CA THR A 59 -0.89 -0.53 0.62
C THR A 59 -1.40 -0.84 -0.78
N VAL A 60 -2.35 -1.75 -0.89
CA VAL A 60 -3.05 -2.05 -2.14
C VAL A 60 -4.45 -1.46 -2.07
N LYS A 61 -4.77 -0.58 -3.02
CA LYS A 61 -6.13 -0.11 -3.27
C LYS A 61 -6.75 -1.01 -4.32
N HIS A 62 -7.85 -1.66 -3.98
CA HIS A 62 -8.57 -2.54 -4.88
C HIS A 62 -10.07 -2.26 -4.84
N LYS A 63 -10.77 -2.74 -5.85
CA LYS A 63 -12.21 -2.65 -6.00
C LYS A 63 -12.90 -3.88 -5.46
N THR A 64 -14.20 -3.80 -5.22
CA THR A 64 -15.02 -4.93 -4.77
C THR A 64 -15.30 -5.95 -5.87
N ASP A 65 -15.00 -5.64 -7.13
CA ASP A 65 -15.04 -6.56 -8.27
C ASP A 65 -13.73 -7.34 -8.47
N TYR A 66 -12.72 -7.14 -7.61
CA TYR A 66 -11.52 -7.98 -7.56
C TYR A 66 -11.91 -9.44 -7.24
N TYR A 67 -11.56 -10.36 -8.13
CA TYR A 67 -12.10 -11.71 -8.11
C TYR A 67 -11.46 -12.66 -7.08
N TYR A 68 -10.17 -12.46 -6.77
CA TYR A 68 -9.39 -13.45 -6.01
C TYR A 68 -9.44 -13.19 -4.50
N GLN A 69 -9.24 -14.25 -3.70
CA GLN A 69 -9.14 -14.09 -2.24
C GLN A 69 -7.85 -13.35 -1.85
N ASN A 70 -6.75 -13.65 -2.54
CA ASN A 70 -5.43 -13.13 -2.27
C ASN A 70 -4.82 -12.46 -3.50
N LEU A 71 -3.80 -11.65 -3.25
CA LEU A 71 -2.95 -11.03 -4.25
C LEU A 71 -1.50 -11.42 -3.95
N ILE A 72 -0.86 -12.10 -4.90
CA ILE A 72 0.53 -12.53 -4.79
C ILE A 72 1.39 -11.54 -5.56
N LEU A 73 2.43 -11.03 -4.92
CA LEU A 73 3.35 -10.04 -5.48
C LEU A 73 4.79 -10.54 -5.38
N PHE A 74 5.59 -10.25 -6.39
CA PHE A 74 7.04 -10.20 -6.26
C PHE A 74 7.46 -8.78 -5.92
N LEU A 75 8.24 -8.67 -4.85
CA LEU A 75 8.88 -7.43 -4.43
C LEU A 75 10.38 -7.61 -4.58
N GLN A 76 11.00 -6.72 -5.35
CA GLN A 76 12.44 -6.64 -5.47
C GLN A 76 12.93 -5.34 -4.85
N ALA A 77 13.89 -5.43 -3.94
CA ALA A 77 14.56 -4.29 -3.33
C ALA A 77 16.08 -4.55 -3.38
N ASN A 78 16.82 -3.71 -4.09
CA ASN A 78 18.24 -3.93 -4.36
C ASN A 78 18.48 -5.34 -4.96
N ASN A 79 19.24 -6.19 -4.26
CA ASN A 79 19.56 -7.58 -4.66
C ASN A 79 18.67 -8.64 -4.00
N GLN A 80 17.64 -8.22 -3.25
CA GLN A 80 16.72 -9.12 -2.56
C GLN A 80 15.38 -9.20 -3.31
N ILE A 81 14.89 -10.42 -3.49
CA ILE A 81 13.56 -10.70 -4.04
C ILE A 81 12.77 -11.43 -2.96
N ASP A 82 11.56 -10.95 -2.69
CA ASP A 82 10.61 -11.55 -1.76
C ASP A 82 9.25 -11.78 -2.45
N THR A 83 8.50 -12.76 -1.97
CA THR A 83 7.15 -13.07 -2.43
C THR A 83 6.14 -12.72 -1.34
N LEU A 84 5.27 -11.76 -1.63
CA LEU A 84 4.23 -11.34 -0.71
C LEU A 84 2.90 -11.99 -1.09
N ASN A 85 2.33 -12.75 -0.16
CA ASN A 85 0.93 -13.16 -0.24
C ASN A 85 0.07 -12.21 0.61
N LEU A 86 -0.80 -11.45 -0.04
CA LEU A 86 -1.73 -10.51 0.59
C LEU A 86 -3.13 -11.13 0.64
N GLN A 87 -3.63 -11.46 1.82
CA GLN A 87 -4.98 -12.01 1.99
C GLN A 87 -6.01 -10.87 2.04
N LEU A 88 -6.47 -10.43 0.87
CA LEU A 88 -7.42 -9.32 0.72
C LEU A 88 -8.82 -9.67 1.22
N ALA A 89 -9.22 -10.95 1.15
CA ALA A 89 -10.48 -11.45 1.69
C ALA A 89 -10.28 -12.68 2.59
N LYS A 90 -11.21 -12.86 3.54
CA LYS A 90 -11.32 -14.07 4.35
C LYS A 90 -11.92 -15.21 3.52
N LYS A 91 -11.81 -16.46 4.00
CA LYS A 91 -12.33 -17.65 3.31
C LYS A 91 -13.84 -17.59 3.04
N ASN A 92 -14.59 -16.85 3.85
CA ASN A 92 -16.03 -16.65 3.68
C ASN A 92 -16.39 -15.50 2.71
N GLY A 93 -15.42 -14.95 1.97
CA GLY A 93 -15.62 -13.86 1.01
C GLY A 93 -15.68 -12.46 1.61
N THR A 94 -15.66 -12.32 2.94
CA THR A 94 -15.65 -10.99 3.56
C THR A 94 -14.29 -10.32 3.40
N TRP A 95 -14.28 -9.03 3.04
CA TRP A 95 -13.04 -8.27 2.86
C TRP A 95 -12.25 -8.17 4.17
N ASN A 96 -10.95 -8.42 4.08
CA ASN A 96 -9.95 -8.17 5.12
C ASN A 96 -9.28 -6.80 4.91
N SER A 97 -10.00 -5.87 4.28
CA SER A 97 -9.56 -4.55 3.82
C SER A 97 -10.54 -3.50 4.32
N LYS A 98 -10.06 -2.28 4.58
CA LYS A 98 -10.92 -1.15 5.00
C LYS A 98 -11.31 -0.31 3.79
N GLY A 99 -12.43 0.40 3.83
CA GLY A 99 -12.81 1.30 2.74
C GLY A 99 -14.31 1.60 2.68
N ALA A 100 -14.70 2.41 1.71
CA ALA A 100 -16.07 2.88 1.51
C ALA A 100 -16.51 2.61 0.06
N GLY A 101 -17.80 2.34 -0.11
CA GLY A 101 -18.37 1.98 -1.41
C GLY A 101 -17.70 0.75 -2.02
N ASP A 102 -17.31 0.89 -3.29
CA ASP A 102 -16.63 -0.15 -4.08
C ASP A 102 -15.12 -0.21 -3.81
N THR A 103 -14.56 0.68 -3.01
CA THR A 103 -13.12 0.86 -2.85
C THR A 103 -12.63 0.31 -1.53
N ARG A 104 -11.52 -0.44 -1.57
CA ARG A 104 -10.91 -1.14 -0.45
C ARG A 104 -9.40 -0.88 -0.40
N PHE A 105 -8.85 -0.87 0.81
CA PHE A 105 -7.44 -0.65 1.11
C PHE A 105 -6.96 -1.76 2.04
N TYR A 106 -5.96 -2.50 1.57
CA TYR A 106 -5.26 -3.50 2.35
C TYR A 106 -3.83 -3.03 2.58
N SER A 107 -3.35 -3.07 3.82
CA SER A 107 -1.97 -2.68 4.13
C SER A 107 -1.19 -3.81 4.81
N LYS A 108 0.08 -3.97 4.44
CA LYS A 108 1.01 -4.93 5.02
C LYS A 108 2.34 -4.24 5.35
N THR A 109 2.80 -4.43 6.58
CA THR A 109 4.12 -3.95 7.03
C THR A 109 5.21 -4.89 6.53
N LEU A 110 6.28 -4.32 5.98
CA LEU A 110 7.44 -4.99 5.43
C LEU A 110 8.67 -4.60 6.26
N LYS A 111 9.05 -5.44 7.22
CA LYS A 111 10.20 -5.19 8.13
C LYS A 111 11.53 -5.68 7.60
N ASN A 112 11.51 -6.62 6.66
CA ASN A 112 12.72 -7.32 6.20
C ASN A 112 13.34 -6.69 4.94
N LEU A 113 13.00 -5.44 4.63
CA LEU A 113 13.62 -4.73 3.51
C LEU A 113 15.01 -4.28 3.93
N ASN A 114 16.03 -4.69 3.19
CA ASN A 114 17.37 -4.19 3.41
C ASN A 114 17.55 -2.81 2.78
N PHE A 115 17.61 -1.78 3.62
CA PHE A 115 17.86 -0.40 3.18
C PHE A 115 19.34 -0.12 2.88
N ASP A 116 20.27 -1.01 3.28
CA ASP A 116 21.72 -0.76 3.31
C ASP A 116 22.07 0.60 3.95
N LYS A 117 23.36 0.93 4.16
CA LYS A 117 23.77 2.30 4.51
C LYS A 117 23.69 3.24 3.30
N LYS A 118 22.64 3.11 2.48
CA LYS A 118 22.42 3.93 1.29
C LYS A 118 21.40 5.00 1.61
N ASP A 119 21.60 6.16 1.01
CA ASP A 119 20.68 7.29 1.08
C ASP A 119 19.43 7.11 0.19
N SER A 120 19.36 6.01 -0.56
CA SER A 120 18.31 5.77 -1.55
C SER A 120 18.03 4.29 -1.74
N ILE A 121 16.78 3.98 -2.07
CA ILE A 121 16.30 2.63 -2.35
C ILE A 121 15.33 2.65 -3.53
N CYS A 122 15.46 1.65 -4.40
CA CYS A 122 14.52 1.38 -5.48
C CYS A 122 13.81 0.06 -5.20
N ILE A 123 12.48 0.11 -5.11
CA ILE A 123 11.62 -1.05 -4.90
C ILE A 123 10.79 -1.26 -6.15
N VAL A 124 10.83 -2.47 -6.70
CA VAL A 124 10.06 -2.88 -7.88
C VAL A 124 9.02 -3.90 -7.44
N ILE A 125 7.77 -3.67 -7.81
CA ILE A 125 6.67 -4.58 -7.47
C ILE A 125 5.97 -5.03 -8.74
N ASN A 126 5.77 -6.34 -8.86
CA ASN A 126 5.00 -6.99 -9.91
C ASN A 126 4.00 -7.94 -9.27
N HIS A 127 2.86 -8.18 -9.92
CA HIS A 127 2.00 -9.30 -9.49
C HIS A 127 2.55 -10.63 -10.03
N ALA A 128 2.37 -11.68 -9.23
CA ALA A 128 2.86 -13.03 -9.50
C ALA A 128 1.70 -14.04 -9.49
N MET A 129 0.54 -13.59 -9.96
CA MET A 129 -0.69 -14.37 -9.94
C MET A 129 -0.63 -15.51 -10.97
N ARG A 130 -1.13 -16.69 -10.58
CA ARG A 130 -1.18 -17.88 -11.43
C ARG A 130 -2.56 -18.52 -11.34
N SER A 131 -3.03 -19.12 -12.43
CA SER A 131 -4.27 -19.88 -12.48
C SER A 131 -4.10 -21.26 -11.86
N ALA A 132 -5.21 -21.97 -11.62
CA ALA A 132 -5.20 -23.34 -11.10
C ALA A 132 -4.37 -24.30 -11.96
N ASN A 133 -4.32 -24.07 -13.27
CA ASN A 133 -3.54 -24.85 -14.23
C ASN A 133 -2.08 -24.39 -14.32
N THR A 134 -1.59 -23.63 -13.33
CA THR A 134 -0.22 -23.10 -13.24
C THR A 134 0.18 -22.10 -14.33
N ASN A 135 -0.75 -21.62 -15.15
CA ASN A 135 -0.45 -20.58 -16.13
C ASN A 135 -0.39 -19.22 -15.44
N GLN A 136 0.60 -18.40 -15.79
CA GLN A 136 0.66 -17.01 -15.33
C GLN A 136 -0.58 -16.26 -15.77
N ILE A 137 -1.22 -15.55 -14.85
CA ILE A 137 -2.36 -14.69 -15.17
C ILE A 137 -1.79 -13.44 -15.83
N ARG A 138 -2.18 -13.15 -17.08
CA ARG A 138 -1.65 -12.00 -17.83
C ARG A 138 -2.12 -10.68 -17.26
N GLU A 139 -3.39 -10.61 -16.85
CA GLU A 139 -4.01 -9.39 -16.37
C GLU A 139 -4.88 -9.69 -15.16
N ILE A 140 -4.80 -8.84 -14.14
CA ILE A 140 -5.72 -8.86 -13.01
C ILE A 140 -6.55 -7.58 -13.00
N ARG A 141 -7.87 -7.73 -12.90
CA ARG A 141 -8.83 -6.63 -12.79
C ARG A 141 -9.13 -6.31 -11.34
N GLY A 142 -9.37 -5.03 -11.05
CA GLY A 142 -9.86 -4.54 -9.77
C GLY A 142 -8.75 -4.11 -8.82
N VAL A 143 -7.50 -4.00 -9.28
CA VAL A 143 -6.43 -3.34 -8.50
C VAL A 143 -6.24 -1.94 -9.06
N SER A 144 -6.56 -0.92 -8.27
CA SER A 144 -6.57 0.48 -8.72
C SER A 144 -5.24 1.20 -8.51
N SER A 145 -4.54 0.89 -7.42
CA SER A 145 -3.24 1.49 -7.15
C SER A 145 -2.47 0.68 -6.12
N VAL A 146 -1.14 0.75 -6.20
CA VAL A 146 -0.25 0.26 -5.14
C VAL A 146 0.50 1.44 -4.56
N GLY A 147 0.50 1.53 -3.24
CA GLY A 147 1.22 2.53 -2.47
C GLY A 147 2.32 1.91 -1.63
N LEU A 148 3.42 2.62 -1.50
CA LEU A 148 4.50 2.26 -0.59
C LEU A 148 4.90 3.47 0.24
N GLU A 149 5.04 3.26 1.53
CA GLU A 149 5.50 4.26 2.48
C GLU A 149 6.77 3.78 3.18
N ILE A 150 7.81 4.62 3.27
CA ILE A 150 9.01 4.33 4.07
C ILE A 150 8.91 5.04 5.43
N ILE A 151 8.90 4.24 6.50
CA ILE A 151 8.72 4.71 7.88
C ILE A 151 10.00 4.43 8.65
N LYS A 152 10.47 5.45 9.37
CA LYS A 152 11.63 5.35 10.25
C LYS A 152 11.28 4.51 11.48
N GLU A 153 12.14 3.57 11.86
CA GLU A 153 12.04 2.89 13.14
C GLU A 153 12.49 3.84 14.26
N ASP A 154 11.71 3.90 15.34
CA ASP A 154 12.03 4.68 16.54
C ASP A 154 13.20 4.09 17.33
#